data_AF-A0A8T5PJ13-F1
#
_entry.id   AF-A0A8T5PJ13-F1
#
_cell.length_a   1.000
_cell.length_b   1.000
_cell.length_c   1.000
_cell.angle_alpha   90.00
_cell.angle_beta   90.00
_cell.angle_gamma   90.00
#
_symmetry.space_group_name_H-M   'P 1'
#
loop_
_entity.id
_entity.type
_entity.pdbx_description
1 polymer ?
#
loop_
_entity_poly.entity_id
_entity_poly.type
_entity_poly.pdbx_seq_one_letter_code
_entity_poly.pdbx_strand_id
1 'polypeptide(L)' 'MGQEDVLKILKKYPKKEFLLEELADKLKVKVNNVNVWVNKLEKWGAVKCRREGNKKYVRLAKKSER' A
#
# COMPACT_ATOMS: atom_id res chain seq x y z
N MET A 1 13.57 -5.38 3.50
CA MET A 1 12.62 -4.45 2.85
C MET A 1 11.46 -5.27 2.33
N GLY A 2 10.24 -4.99 2.75
CA GLY A 2 9.09 -5.84 2.42
C GLY A 2 7.72 -5.21 2.69
N GLN A 3 6.69 -6.05 2.80
CA GLN A 3 5.31 -5.63 3.09
C GLN A 3 5.15 -4.79 4.37
N GLU A 4 6.05 -4.97 5.34
CA GLU A 4 6.06 -4.22 6.59
C GLU A 4 6.46 -2.76 6.39
N ASP A 5 7.39 -2.46 5.47
CA ASP A 5 7.77 -1.09 5.14
C ASP A 5 6.62 -0.33 4.47
N VAL A 6 5.88 -1.01 3.58
CA VAL A 6 4.65 -0.46 2.97
C VAL A 6 3.64 -0.11 4.08
N LEU A 7 3.40 -1.02 5.01
CA LEU A 7 2.52 -0.76 6.16
C LEU A 7 3.04 0.38 7.04
N LYS A 8 4.35 0.50 7.25
CA LYS A 8 4.95 1.57 8.07
C LYS A 8 4.71 2.94 7.43
N ILE A 9 4.86 3.05 6.10
CA ILE A 9 4.55 4.28 5.36
C ILE A 9 3.05 4.60 5.46
N LEU A 10 2.18 3.61 5.23
CA LEU A 10 0.73 3.79 5.29
C LEU A 10 0.23 4.13 6.71
N LYS A 11 0.84 3.56 7.75
CA LYS A 11 0.56 3.90 9.16
C LYS A 11 0.99 5.32 9.52
N LYS A 12 2.09 5.82 8.95
CA LYS A 12 2.54 7.21 9.15
C LYS A 12 1.55 8.21 8.53
N TYR A 13 0.80 7.79 7.51
CA TYR A 13 -0.15 8.64 6.79
C TYR A 13 -1.51 7.92 6.59
N PRO A 14 -2.29 7.69 7.66
CA PRO A 14 -3.47 6.81 7.63
C PRO A 14 -4.64 7.38 6.80
N LYS A 15 -4.62 8.70 6.53
CA LYS A 15 -5.65 9.40 5.73
C LYS A 15 -5.21 9.64 4.28
N LYS A 16 -3.96 9.34 3.92
CA LYS A 16 -3.42 9.57 2.58
C LYS A 16 -3.46 8.29 1.76
N GLU A 17 -3.86 8.44 0.50
CA GLU A 17 -3.74 7.38 -0.50
C GLU A 17 -2.40 7.55 -1.23
N PHE A 18 -1.64 6.47 -1.35
CA PHE A 18 -0.37 6.47 -2.09
C PHE A 18 -0.53 5.75 -3.41
N LEU A 19 0.04 6.31 -4.46
CA LEU A 19 0.22 5.56 -5.69
C LEU A 19 1.21 4.43 -5.48
N LEU A 20 1.01 3.35 -6.20
CA LEU A 20 1.92 2.21 -6.18
C LEU A 20 3.33 2.62 -6.65
N GLU A 21 3.40 3.55 -7.60
CA GLU A 21 4.65 4.16 -8.08
C GLU A 21 5.33 5.01 -7.01
N GLU A 22 4.58 5.83 -6.26
CA GLU A 22 5.11 6.62 -5.13
C GLU A 22 5.68 5.72 -4.02
N LEU A 23 5.01 4.59 -3.74
CA LEU A 23 5.49 3.60 -2.77
C LEU A 23 6.77 2.93 -3.28
N ALA A 24 6.84 2.61 -4.57
CA ALA A 24 8.00 2.02 -5.20
C ALA A 24 9.21 2.95 -5.15
N ASP A 25 9.02 4.23 -5.46
CA ASP A 25 10.06 5.26 -5.40
C ASP A 25 10.58 5.46 -3.97
N LYS A 26 9.68 5.63 -2.99
CA LYS A 26 10.06 5.79 -1.57
C LYS A 26 10.82 4.61 -1.02
N LEU A 27 10.46 3.40 -1.44
CA LEU A 27 11.10 2.17 -0.99
C LEU A 27 12.33 1.82 -1.84
N LYS A 28 12.60 2.57 -2.92
CA LYS A 28 13.62 2.28 -3.94
C LYS A 28 13.55 0.83 -4.45
N VAL A 29 12.34 0.34 -4.70
CA VAL A 29 12.09 -1.01 -5.22
C VAL A 29 11.23 -0.95 -6.48
N LYS A 30 11.22 -2.04 -7.25
CA LYS A 30 10.36 -2.13 -8.44
C LYS A 30 8.88 -2.11 -8.05
N VAL A 31 8.07 -1.38 -8.83
CA VAL A 31 6.60 -1.33 -8.74
C VAL A 31 5.99 -2.72 -8.68
N ASN A 32 6.56 -3.68 -9.42
CA ASN A 32 6.07 -5.07 -9.42
C ASN A 32 6.20 -5.74 -8.04
N ASN A 33 7.30 -5.51 -7.32
CA ASN A 33 7.48 -6.03 -5.95
C ASN A 33 6.48 -5.39 -4.98
N VAL A 34 6.31 -4.07 -5.05
CA VAL A 34 5.30 -3.37 -4.25
C VAL A 34 3.92 -3.91 -4.55
N ASN A 35 3.60 -4.19 -5.81
CA ASN A 35 2.28 -4.69 -6.19
C ASN A 35 2.02 -6.09 -5.61
N VAL A 36 3.03 -6.97 -5.59
CA VAL A 36 2.94 -8.27 -4.91
C VAL A 36 2.68 -8.08 -3.41
N TRP A 37 3.40 -7.18 -2.74
CA TRP A 37 3.22 -6.92 -1.30
C TRP A 37 1.87 -6.31 -0.98
N VAL A 38 1.46 -5.30 -1.74
CA VAL A 38 0.16 -4.63 -1.60
C VAL A 38 -0.98 -5.63 -1.81
N ASN A 39 -0.87 -6.53 -2.80
CA ASN A 39 -1.89 -7.55 -3.04
C ASN A 39 -1.98 -8.56 -1.88
N LYS A 40 -0.84 -8.93 -1.27
CA LYS A 40 -0.84 -9.73 -0.03
C LYS A 40 -1.52 -8.98 1.12
N LEU A 41 -1.14 -7.72 1.34
CA LEU A 41 -1.71 -6.89 2.40
C LEU A 41 -3.21 -6.64 2.22
N GLU A 42 -3.69 -6.51 0.98
CA GLU A 42 -5.10 -6.37 0.64
C GLU A 42 -5.87 -7.65 0.96
N LYS A 43 -5.34 -8.82 0.58
CA LYS A 43 -5.91 -10.12 0.96
C LYS A 43 -6.00 -10.31 2.47
N TRP A 44 -5.05 -9.74 3.22
CA TRP A 44 -5.04 -9.77 4.68
C TRP A 44 -5.96 -8.72 5.31
N GLY A 45 -6.60 -7.86 4.52
CA GLY A 45 -7.45 -6.78 5.01
C GLY A 45 -6.69 -5.64 5.70
N ALA A 46 -5.37 -5.57 5.55
CA ALA A 46 -4.53 -4.54 6.17
C ALA A 46 -4.49 -3.23 5.34
N VAL A 47 -4.71 -3.32 4.02
CA VAL A 47 -4.77 -2.16 3.11
C VAL A 47 -5.97 -2.29 2.18
N LYS A 48 -6.44 -1.15 1.66
CA LYS A 48 -7.41 -1.12 0.55
C LYS A 48 -6.73 -0.55 -0.68
N CYS A 49 -6.90 -1.20 -1.83
CA CYS A 49 -6.50 -0.64 -3.10
C CYS A 49 -7.71 -0.03 -3.82
N ARG A 50 -7.48 1.08 -4.48
CA ARG A 50 -8.40 1.69 -5.43
C ARG A 50 -7.69 1.79 -6.77
N ARG A 51 -8.38 1.49 -7.87
CA ARG A 51 -7.87 1.73 -9.22
C ARG A 51 -8.65 2.89 -9.83
N GLU A 52 -7.94 3.83 -10.41
CA GLU A 52 -8.51 4.94 -11.16
C GLU A 52 -7.72 5.05 -12.47
N GLY A 53 -8.34 4.58 -13.56
CA GLY A 53 -7.65 4.39 -14.84
C GLY A 53 -6.46 3.41 -14.74
N ASN A 54 -5.30 3.83 -15.23
CA ASN A 54 -4.04 3.07 -15.15
C ASN A 54 -3.31 3.20 -13.80
N LYS A 55 -3.84 4.00 -12.87
CA LYS A 55 -3.19 4.26 -11.58
C LYS A 55 -3.81 3.41 -10.48
N LYS A 56 -2.95 2.76 -9.68
CA LYS A 56 -3.34 2.00 -8.49
C LYS A 56 -2.96 2.79 -7.24
N TYR A 57 -3.96 3.14 -6.47
CA TYR A 57 -3.87 3.83 -5.19
C TYR A 57 -4.02 2.81 -4.06
N VAL A 58 -3.25 3.01 -3.00
CA VAL A 58 -3.18 2.15 -1.83
C VAL A 58 -3.34 3.00 -0.59
N ARG A 59 -4.25 2.60 0.29
CA ARG A 59 -4.49 3.25 1.58
C ARG A 59 -4.52 2.23 2.69
N LEU A 60 -4.19 2.67 3.90
CA LEU A 60 -4.36 1.83 5.08
C LEU A 60 -5.83 1.46 5.25
N ALA A 61 -6.13 0.17 5.43
CA ALA A 61 -7.45 -0.23 5.89
C ALA A 61 -7.55 0.19 7.37
N LYS A 62 -8.58 0.95 7.74
CA LYS A 62 -8.86 1.16 9.16
C LYS A 62 -9.00 -0.22 9.78
N LYS A 63 -8.14 -0.55 10.76
CA LYS A 63 -8.45 -1.63 11.70
C LYS A 63 -9.84 -1.28 12.23
N SER A 64 -10.83 -2.11 11.93
CA SER A 64 -11.97 -2.20 12.82
C SER A 64 -11.39 -2.83 14.07
N GLU A 65 -10.98 -1.99 15.03
CA GLU A 65 -10.90 -2.43 16.42
C GLU A 65 -12.30 -2.95 16.75
N ARG A 66 -12.37 -4.24 17.06
CA ARG A 66 -13.57 -4.92 17.51
C ARG A 66 -13.24 -5.60 18.82
#